data_AF-A0A915EUV7-F1
#
_entry.id   AF-A0A915EUV7-F1
#
_cell.length_a   1.000
_cell.length_b   1.000
_cell.length_c   1.000
_cell.angle_alpha   90.00
_cell.angle_beta   90.00
_cell.angle_gamma   90.00
#
_symmetry.space_group_name_H-M   'P 1'
#
loop_
_entity.id
_entity.type
_entity.pdbx_description
1 polymer ?
#
loop_
_entity_poly.entity_id
_entity_poly.type
_entity_poly.pdbx_seq_one_letter_code
_entity_poly.pdbx_strand_id
1 'polypeptide(L)'
;MKSCIICSDELEYEDVACLSCGHTFHFTCIDKWIKKKSDCPICRKRTRRSVIRKLFFSEEDQDEFVTAELDQEEDEEVEQEEELSQLKEQLQEKDVGIRRLECLRTIETKKRDRLAQALTLANEALISATEEKTKLLADITKLNNASQARELAILSETTATIDQLNKQVAGLSKANEQLRQHNEYSISSKRPKLQIRRLEGLLRIERSTRNRLHQELNSTNQKLVSALQDKIKLLADNAEVNYRKRQKNSPFHTYAETLTRGRAKKSATKRHRSAYNIFAAEVSPAQKWKGVENKNKYEEMAIKEKKQAESH
;
A
#
# COMPACT_ATOMS: atom_id res chain seq x y z
N MET A 1 -47.16 -122.17 -48.33
CA MET A 1 -45.99 -122.93 -48.83
C MET A 1 -45.98 -122.87 -50.35
N LYS A 2 -44.86 -122.44 -50.98
CA LYS A 2 -44.72 -122.43 -52.44
C LYS A 2 -43.98 -123.70 -52.86
N SER A 3 -44.64 -124.60 -53.59
CA SER A 3 -44.06 -125.85 -54.09
C SER A 3 -43.70 -125.77 -55.58
N CYS A 4 -42.73 -126.56 -56.01
CA CYS A 4 -42.31 -126.69 -57.39
C CYS A 4 -43.30 -127.57 -58.16
N ILE A 5 -44.07 -127.03 -59.11
CA ILE A 5 -45.09 -127.82 -59.87
C ILE A 5 -44.50 -128.98 -60.70
N ILE A 6 -43.19 -129.02 -60.92
CA ILE A 6 -42.52 -130.03 -61.75
C ILE A 6 -42.23 -131.30 -60.95
N CYS A 7 -41.79 -131.18 -59.68
CA CYS A 7 -41.51 -132.31 -58.78
C CYS A 7 -42.52 -132.46 -57.63
N SER A 8 -43.35 -131.45 -57.40
CA SER A 8 -44.31 -131.31 -56.29
C SER A 8 -43.70 -131.13 -54.89
N ASP A 9 -42.37 -130.95 -54.78
CA ASP A 9 -41.68 -130.68 -53.52
C ASP A 9 -41.64 -129.18 -53.17
N GLU A 10 -41.32 -128.87 -51.92
CA GLU A 10 -41.15 -127.49 -51.42
C GLU A 10 -39.94 -126.81 -52.05
N LEU A 11 -40.05 -125.50 -52.30
CA LEU A 11 -38.94 -124.70 -52.82
C LEU A 11 -37.93 -124.38 -51.70
N GLU A 12 -36.78 -125.06 -51.70
CA GLU A 12 -35.65 -124.78 -50.79
C GLU A 12 -34.95 -123.47 -51.18
N TYR A 13 -34.57 -122.64 -50.19
CA TYR A 13 -33.99 -121.30 -50.39
C TYR A 13 -32.74 -121.30 -51.30
N GLU A 14 -32.00 -122.40 -51.37
CA GLU A 14 -30.75 -122.49 -52.13
C GLU A 14 -30.91 -122.90 -53.60
N ASP A 15 -32.07 -123.42 -54.04
CA ASP A 15 -32.28 -123.89 -55.42
C ASP A 15 -33.50 -123.30 -56.13
N VAL A 16 -33.91 -122.07 -55.80
CA VAL A 16 -35.04 -121.42 -56.50
C VAL A 16 -34.58 -120.70 -57.77
N ALA A 17 -35.34 -120.84 -58.85
CA ALA A 17 -35.16 -120.08 -60.08
C ALA A 17 -36.48 -119.53 -60.61
N CYS A 18 -36.42 -118.37 -61.25
CA CYS A 18 -37.55 -117.69 -61.86
C CYS A 18 -37.36 -117.55 -63.38
N LEU A 19 -38.47 -117.66 -64.12
CA LEU A 19 -38.52 -117.33 -65.54
C LEU A 19 -38.89 -115.86 -65.75
N SER A 20 -38.68 -115.35 -66.97
CA SER A 20 -39.12 -113.99 -67.37
C SER A 20 -40.64 -113.73 -67.27
N CYS A 21 -41.44 -114.78 -67.05
CA CYS A 21 -42.87 -114.67 -66.78
C CYS A 21 -43.20 -114.50 -65.29
N GLY A 22 -42.22 -114.57 -64.39
CA GLY A 22 -42.40 -114.40 -62.94
C GLY A 22 -42.66 -115.69 -62.16
N HIS A 23 -42.81 -116.85 -62.84
CA HIS A 23 -43.04 -118.13 -62.18
C HIS A 23 -41.74 -118.77 -61.67
N THR A 24 -41.79 -119.33 -60.45
CA THR A 24 -40.65 -119.92 -59.73
C THR A 24 -40.72 -121.45 -59.66
N PHE A 25 -39.56 -122.10 -59.78
CA PHE A 25 -39.37 -123.56 -59.73
C PHE A 25 -38.00 -123.86 -59.12
N HIS A 26 -37.69 -125.11 -58.80
CA HIS A 26 -36.30 -125.51 -58.60
C HIS A 26 -35.49 -125.25 -59.87
N PHE A 27 -34.30 -124.67 -59.75
CA PHE A 27 -33.42 -124.41 -60.90
C PHE A 27 -33.20 -125.69 -61.69
N THR A 28 -32.88 -126.78 -61.01
CA THR A 28 -32.66 -128.09 -61.63
C THR A 28 -33.90 -128.62 -62.36
N CYS A 29 -35.09 -128.41 -61.81
CA CYS A 29 -36.36 -128.86 -62.39
C CYS A 29 -36.70 -128.09 -63.67
N ILE A 30 -36.68 -126.76 -63.62
CA ILE A 30 -37.02 -125.94 -64.79
C ILE A 30 -35.95 -126.05 -65.89
N ASP A 31 -34.69 -126.27 -65.50
CA ASP A 31 -33.60 -126.48 -66.43
C ASP A 31 -33.75 -127.74 -67.29
N LYS A 32 -34.21 -128.84 -66.67
CA LYS A 32 -34.54 -130.09 -67.37
C LYS A 32 -35.79 -129.95 -68.24
N TRP A 33 -36.79 -129.20 -67.79
CA TRP A 33 -38.02 -128.96 -68.55
C TRP A 33 -37.74 -128.20 -69.84
N ILE A 34 -37.00 -127.09 -69.77
CA ILE A 34 -36.74 -126.21 -70.91
C ILE A 34 -35.92 -126.91 -72.01
N LYS A 35 -35.08 -127.89 -71.65
CA LYS A 35 -34.39 -128.76 -72.61
C LYS A 35 -35.34 -129.61 -73.46
N LYS A 36 -36.52 -129.95 -72.92
CA LYS A 36 -37.54 -130.78 -73.60
C LYS A 36 -38.64 -129.95 -74.25
N LYS A 37 -39.11 -128.90 -73.57
CA LYS A 37 -40.18 -128.00 -74.01
C LYS A 37 -39.82 -126.57 -73.68
N SER A 38 -39.72 -125.71 -74.70
CA SER A 38 -39.31 -124.31 -74.56
C SER A 38 -40.45 -123.39 -74.09
N ASP A 39 -41.24 -123.81 -73.11
CA ASP A 39 -42.39 -123.10 -72.55
C ASP A 39 -42.43 -123.19 -71.02
N CYS A 40 -43.07 -122.20 -70.38
CA CYS A 40 -43.30 -122.23 -68.94
C CYS A 40 -44.35 -123.32 -68.59
N PRO A 41 -44.08 -124.21 -67.62
CA PRO A 41 -45.05 -125.23 -67.19
C PRO A 41 -46.40 -124.67 -66.70
N ILE A 42 -46.41 -123.43 -66.21
CA ILE A 42 -47.60 -122.79 -65.62
C ILE A 42 -48.38 -122.00 -66.68
N CYS A 43 -47.74 -121.06 -67.38
CA CYS A 43 -48.45 -120.14 -68.29
C CYS A 43 -48.20 -120.39 -69.78
N ARG A 44 -47.40 -121.41 -70.14
CA ARG A 44 -47.02 -121.76 -71.52
C ARG A 44 -46.35 -120.65 -72.33
N LYS A 45 -45.94 -119.54 -71.69
CA LYS A 45 -45.15 -118.49 -72.34
C LYS A 45 -43.81 -119.07 -72.81
N ARG A 46 -43.44 -118.82 -74.07
CA ARG A 46 -42.19 -119.32 -74.65
C ARG A 46 -40.99 -118.80 -73.86
N THR A 47 -40.11 -119.71 -73.46
CA THR A 47 -38.94 -119.42 -72.62
C THR A 47 -37.69 -120.11 -73.18
N ARG A 48 -36.51 -119.62 -72.80
CA ARG A 48 -35.21 -120.17 -73.22
C ARG A 48 -34.33 -120.37 -71.98
N ARG A 49 -33.35 -121.27 -72.05
CA ARG A 49 -32.44 -121.52 -70.92
C ARG A 49 -31.74 -120.24 -70.44
N SER A 50 -31.39 -119.34 -71.36
CA SER A 50 -30.68 -118.09 -71.06
C SER A 50 -31.48 -117.08 -70.22
N VAL A 51 -32.80 -117.28 -70.05
CA VAL A 51 -33.65 -116.39 -69.24
C VAL A 51 -34.02 -116.97 -67.88
N ILE A 52 -33.50 -118.16 -67.53
CA ILE A 52 -33.65 -118.72 -66.20
C ILE A 52 -32.72 -117.94 -65.26
N ARG A 53 -33.29 -117.24 -64.27
CA ARG A 53 -32.52 -116.56 -63.22
C ARG A 53 -32.59 -117.36 -61.93
N LYS A 54 -31.45 -117.82 -61.42
CA LYS A 54 -31.36 -118.41 -60.08
C LYS A 54 -31.50 -117.28 -59.06
N LEU A 55 -32.39 -117.46 -58.09
CA LEU A 55 -32.61 -116.54 -56.99
C LEU A 55 -31.76 -117.02 -55.82
N PHE A 56 -31.07 -116.08 -55.17
CA PHE A 56 -30.34 -116.31 -53.94
C PHE A 56 -31.04 -115.45 -52.88
N PHE A 57 -31.53 -116.07 -51.82
CA PHE A 57 -32.04 -115.36 -50.66
C PHE A 57 -30.86 -115.25 -49.68
N SER A 58 -30.42 -114.03 -49.38
CA SER A 58 -29.45 -113.78 -48.31
C SER A 58 -30.16 -113.95 -46.97
N GLU A 59 -29.72 -114.90 -46.15
CA GLU A 59 -30.07 -114.94 -44.73
C GLU A 59 -29.37 -113.80 -44.01
N GLU A 60 -29.92 -112.59 -44.12
CA GLU A 60 -29.62 -111.46 -43.24
C GLU A 60 -30.95 -110.98 -42.68
N ASP A 61 -31.40 -111.71 -41.66
CA ASP A 61 -32.34 -111.29 -40.61
C ASP A 61 -32.32 -112.39 -39.52
N GLN A 62 -31.15 -112.61 -38.92
CA GLN A 62 -31.04 -113.21 -37.59
C GLN A 62 -30.12 -112.29 -36.77
N ASP A 63 -30.70 -111.74 -35.71
CA ASP A 63 -30.12 -110.77 -34.78
C ASP A 63 -28.70 -111.13 -34.30
N GLU A 64 -27.68 -110.41 -34.80
CA GLU A 64 -26.47 -110.08 -34.04
C GLU A 64 -25.98 -108.68 -34.47
N PHE A 65 -26.26 -107.73 -33.58
CA PHE A 65 -26.05 -106.30 -33.65
C PHE A 65 -24.53 -105.98 -33.60
N VAL A 66 -23.98 -105.35 -34.65
CA VAL A 66 -22.63 -104.74 -34.60
C VAL A 66 -22.75 -103.45 -33.78
N THR A 67 -22.62 -103.57 -32.46
CA THR A 67 -22.61 -102.44 -31.50
C THR A 67 -21.26 -101.74 -31.43
N ALA A 68 -20.16 -102.48 -31.52
CA ALA A 68 -18.90 -102.02 -30.93
C ALA A 68 -18.19 -100.90 -31.72
N GLU A 69 -18.47 -100.70 -33.00
CA GLU A 69 -17.84 -99.66 -33.83
C GLU A 69 -18.71 -98.40 -33.96
N LEU A 70 -20.02 -98.50 -33.73
CA LEU A 70 -20.93 -97.34 -33.66
C LEU A 70 -20.97 -96.74 -32.25
N ASP A 71 -20.71 -97.53 -31.20
CA ASP A 71 -20.66 -97.04 -29.81
C ASP A 71 -19.40 -96.18 -29.52
N GLN A 72 -18.27 -96.42 -30.21
CA GLN A 72 -17.02 -95.65 -29.98
C GLN A 72 -17.05 -94.24 -30.58
N GLU A 73 -17.68 -94.07 -31.75
CA GLU A 73 -17.84 -92.75 -32.37
C GLU A 73 -18.91 -91.90 -31.64
N GLU A 74 -19.97 -92.53 -31.09
CA GLU A 74 -20.97 -91.86 -30.26
C GLU A 74 -20.41 -91.42 -28.90
N ASP A 75 -19.55 -92.21 -28.25
CA ASP A 75 -18.90 -91.84 -26.99
C ASP A 75 -17.91 -90.66 -27.14
N GLU A 76 -17.13 -90.61 -28.25
CA GLU A 76 -16.20 -89.50 -28.53
C GLU A 76 -16.93 -88.19 -28.90
N GLU A 77 -18.06 -88.25 -29.61
CA GLU A 77 -18.87 -87.05 -29.91
C GLU A 77 -19.48 -86.43 -28.65
N VAL A 78 -19.93 -87.24 -27.70
CA VAL A 78 -20.48 -86.76 -26.42
C VAL A 78 -19.41 -86.05 -25.60
N GLU A 79 -18.20 -86.61 -25.51
CA GLU A 79 -17.09 -86.00 -24.77
C GLU A 79 -16.65 -84.65 -25.40
N GLN A 80 -16.61 -84.58 -26.73
CA GLN A 80 -16.33 -83.33 -27.46
C GLN A 80 -17.44 -82.28 -27.31
N GLU A 81 -18.71 -82.71 -27.25
CA GLU A 81 -19.84 -81.80 -27.08
C GLU A 81 -19.89 -81.21 -25.66
N GLU A 82 -19.53 -82.01 -24.65
CA GLU A 82 -19.34 -81.54 -23.27
C GLU A 82 -18.19 -80.54 -23.16
N GLU A 83 -17.03 -80.82 -23.76
CA GLU A 83 -15.91 -79.86 -23.80
C GLU A 83 -16.29 -78.56 -24.51
N LEU A 84 -17.01 -78.65 -25.64
CA LEU A 84 -17.48 -77.49 -26.39
C LEU A 84 -18.48 -76.67 -25.56
N SER A 85 -19.32 -77.31 -24.75
CA SER A 85 -20.25 -76.65 -23.84
C SER A 85 -19.49 -75.88 -22.75
N GLN A 86 -18.50 -76.51 -22.10
CA GLN A 86 -17.66 -75.87 -21.09
C GLN A 86 -16.87 -74.68 -21.66
N LEU A 87 -16.31 -74.81 -22.87
CA LEU A 87 -15.55 -73.74 -23.51
C LEU A 87 -16.44 -72.56 -23.90
N LYS A 88 -17.69 -72.81 -24.33
CA LYS A 88 -18.69 -71.78 -24.60
C LYS A 88 -19.08 -71.01 -23.34
N GLU A 89 -19.28 -71.70 -22.21
CA GLU A 89 -19.58 -71.06 -20.93
C GLU A 89 -18.42 -70.17 -20.46
N GLN A 90 -17.18 -70.66 -20.56
CA GLN A 90 -15.99 -69.84 -20.27
C GLN A 90 -15.89 -68.61 -21.18
N LEU A 91 -16.18 -68.74 -22.48
CA LEU A 91 -16.22 -67.60 -23.41
C LEU A 91 -17.28 -66.57 -23.00
N GLN A 92 -18.47 -67.01 -22.62
CA GLN A 92 -19.54 -66.13 -22.15
C GLN A 92 -19.14 -65.35 -20.89
N GLU A 93 -18.50 -66.00 -19.91
CA GLU A 93 -17.99 -65.33 -18.72
C GLU A 93 -16.94 -64.27 -19.07
N LYS A 94 -16.01 -64.58 -19.98
CA LYS A 94 -14.98 -63.65 -20.44
C LYS A 94 -15.59 -62.47 -21.20
N ASP A 95 -16.60 -62.71 -22.05
CA ASP A 95 -17.32 -61.66 -22.78
C ASP A 95 -18.01 -60.66 -21.84
N VAL A 96 -18.65 -61.15 -20.77
CA VAL A 96 -19.24 -60.28 -19.74
C VAL A 96 -18.14 -59.44 -19.05
N GLY A 97 -16.99 -60.06 -18.78
CA GLY A 97 -15.80 -59.38 -18.25
C GLY A 97 -15.30 -58.26 -19.19
N ILE A 98 -15.18 -58.54 -20.48
CA ILE A 98 -14.75 -57.58 -21.51
C ILE A 98 -15.72 -56.40 -21.57
N ARG A 99 -17.03 -56.65 -21.67
CA ARG A 99 -18.06 -55.59 -21.69
C ARG A 99 -17.98 -54.68 -20.46
N ARG A 100 -17.73 -55.26 -19.28
CA ARG A 100 -17.55 -54.49 -18.04
C ARG A 100 -16.30 -53.61 -18.10
N LEU A 101 -15.17 -54.15 -18.56
CA LEU A 101 -13.93 -53.39 -18.70
C LEU A 101 -14.05 -52.27 -19.74
N GLU A 102 -14.76 -52.50 -20.84
CA GLU A 102 -15.05 -51.48 -21.84
C GLU A 102 -15.90 -50.35 -21.26
N CYS A 103 -16.95 -50.67 -20.49
CA CYS A 103 -17.74 -49.68 -19.77
C CYS A 103 -16.87 -48.83 -18.84
N LEU A 104 -16.02 -49.47 -18.01
CA LEU A 104 -15.09 -48.75 -17.12
C LEU A 104 -14.12 -47.87 -17.90
N ARG A 105 -13.55 -48.36 -19.00
CA ARG A 105 -12.66 -47.58 -19.89
C ARG A 105 -13.37 -46.35 -20.45
N THR A 106 -14.63 -46.47 -20.87
CA THR A 106 -15.40 -45.30 -21.36
C THR A 106 -15.69 -44.27 -20.26
N ILE A 107 -15.89 -44.72 -19.01
CA ILE A 107 -16.06 -43.82 -17.87
C ILE A 107 -14.76 -43.08 -17.58
N GLU A 108 -13.63 -43.78 -17.53
CA GLU A 108 -12.33 -43.19 -17.23
C GLU A 108 -11.86 -42.23 -18.33
N THR A 109 -12.07 -42.57 -19.61
CA THR A 109 -11.80 -41.65 -20.73
C THR A 109 -12.63 -40.37 -20.61
N LYS A 110 -13.94 -40.47 -20.36
CA LYS A 110 -14.80 -39.29 -20.12
C LYS A 110 -14.35 -38.45 -18.92
N LYS A 111 -13.91 -39.08 -17.83
CA LYS A 111 -13.35 -38.37 -16.67
C LYS A 111 -12.05 -37.63 -17.05
N ARG A 112 -11.16 -38.30 -17.78
CA ARG A 112 -9.91 -37.72 -18.27
C ARG A 112 -10.18 -36.53 -19.18
N ASP A 113 -11.15 -36.62 -20.08
CA ASP A 113 -11.54 -35.54 -20.99
C ASP A 113 -12.10 -34.34 -20.23
N ARG A 114 -12.95 -34.57 -19.22
CA ARG A 114 -13.46 -33.50 -18.34
C ARG A 114 -12.35 -32.81 -17.57
N LEU A 115 -11.41 -33.58 -17.02
CA LEU A 115 -10.24 -33.04 -16.31
C LEU A 115 -9.35 -32.24 -17.25
N ALA A 116 -9.12 -32.73 -18.47
CA ALA A 116 -8.34 -32.03 -19.48
C ALA A 116 -9.00 -30.69 -19.86
N GLN A 117 -10.31 -30.69 -20.12
CA GLN A 117 -11.07 -29.46 -20.41
C GLN A 117 -11.01 -28.46 -19.24
N ALA A 118 -11.21 -28.93 -18.01
CA ALA A 118 -11.11 -28.07 -16.82
C ALA A 118 -9.71 -27.46 -16.67
N LEU A 119 -8.66 -28.25 -16.92
CA LEU A 119 -7.28 -27.77 -16.89
C LEU A 119 -7.00 -26.74 -17.99
N THR A 120 -7.53 -26.94 -19.20
CA THR A 120 -7.40 -25.98 -20.30
C THR A 120 -8.05 -24.65 -19.94
N LEU A 121 -9.29 -24.65 -19.45
CA LEU A 121 -9.99 -23.43 -19.02
C LEU A 121 -9.25 -22.72 -17.88
N ALA A 122 -8.72 -23.48 -16.91
CA ALA A 122 -7.93 -22.91 -15.82
C ALA A 122 -6.64 -22.26 -16.32
N ASN A 123 -5.95 -22.88 -17.27
CA ASN A 123 -4.74 -22.33 -17.87
C ASN A 123 -5.02 -21.07 -18.70
N GLU A 124 -6.11 -21.05 -19.48
CA GLU A 124 -6.52 -19.87 -20.24
C GLU A 124 -6.84 -18.68 -19.32
N ALA A 125 -7.58 -18.92 -18.23
CA ALA A 125 -7.87 -17.91 -17.23
C ALA A 125 -6.58 -17.39 -16.56
N LEU A 126 -5.64 -18.28 -16.25
CA LEU A 126 -4.35 -17.91 -15.69
C LEU A 126 -3.53 -17.06 -16.66
N ILE A 127 -3.48 -17.44 -17.95
CA ILE A 127 -2.79 -16.66 -18.99
C ILE A 127 -3.39 -15.25 -19.06
N SER A 128 -4.71 -15.12 -19.17
CA SER A 128 -5.40 -13.81 -19.19
C SER A 128 -5.06 -12.96 -17.96
N ALA A 129 -5.10 -13.55 -16.76
CA ALA A 129 -4.76 -12.86 -15.53
C ALA A 129 -3.27 -12.44 -15.49
N THR A 130 -2.36 -13.27 -16.01
CA THR A 130 -0.93 -12.92 -16.09
C THR A 130 -0.68 -11.77 -17.08
N GLU A 131 -1.35 -11.75 -18.23
CA GLU A 131 -1.26 -10.64 -19.19
C GLU A 131 -1.75 -9.32 -18.59
N GLU A 132 -2.91 -9.32 -17.94
CA GLU A 132 -3.40 -8.13 -17.21
C GLU A 132 -2.42 -7.66 -16.15
N LYS A 133 -1.89 -8.59 -15.34
CA LYS A 133 -0.85 -8.28 -14.34
C LYS A 133 0.38 -7.66 -14.98
N THR A 134 0.85 -8.16 -16.12
CA THR A 134 2.03 -7.59 -16.81
C THR A 134 1.77 -6.18 -17.33
N LYS A 135 0.57 -5.90 -17.86
CA LYS A 135 0.17 -4.55 -18.29
C LYS A 135 0.16 -3.58 -17.11
N LEU A 136 -0.47 -3.97 -16.00
CA LEU A 136 -0.50 -3.17 -14.78
C LEU A 136 0.92 -2.89 -14.24
N LEU A 137 1.81 -3.89 -14.23
CA LEU A 137 3.21 -3.69 -13.82
C LEU A 137 3.95 -2.73 -14.77
N ALA A 138 3.71 -2.82 -16.08
CA ALA A 138 4.28 -1.89 -17.05
C ALA A 138 3.79 -0.44 -16.80
N ASP A 139 2.52 -0.26 -16.43
CA ASP A 139 1.98 1.07 -16.15
C ASP A 139 2.49 1.61 -14.80
N ILE A 140 2.59 0.78 -13.76
CA ILE A 140 3.21 1.14 -12.48
C ILE A 140 4.65 1.60 -12.69
N THR A 141 5.45 0.86 -13.48
CA THR A 141 6.85 1.23 -13.74
C THR A 141 6.97 2.54 -14.51
N LYS A 142 6.12 2.79 -15.51
CA LYS A 142 6.07 4.09 -16.21
C LYS A 142 5.74 5.24 -15.26
N LEU A 143 4.71 5.07 -14.42
CA LEU A 143 4.30 6.08 -13.45
C LEU A 143 5.40 6.35 -12.42
N ASN A 144 6.06 5.30 -11.92
CA ASN A 144 7.15 5.43 -10.97
C ASN A 144 8.35 6.17 -11.58
N ASN A 145 8.75 5.82 -12.80
CA ASN A 145 9.83 6.52 -13.50
C ASN A 145 9.49 7.99 -13.76
N ALA A 146 8.24 8.29 -14.13
CA ALA A 146 7.78 9.68 -14.30
C ALA A 146 7.79 10.46 -12.96
N SER A 147 7.41 9.82 -11.85
CA SER A 147 7.50 10.42 -10.51
C SER A 147 8.94 10.73 -10.12
N GLN A 148 9.84 9.75 -10.28
CA GLN A 148 11.26 9.91 -9.99
C GLN A 148 11.90 11.02 -10.84
N ALA A 149 11.55 11.12 -12.13
CA ALA A 149 12.03 12.19 -12.99
C ALA A 149 11.59 13.58 -12.51
N ARG A 150 10.35 13.72 -12.02
CA ARG A 150 9.85 14.97 -11.42
C ARG A 150 10.58 15.31 -10.13
N GLU A 151 10.78 14.34 -9.26
CA GLU A 151 11.53 14.52 -8.01
C GLU A 151 12.97 14.97 -8.29
N LEU A 152 13.66 14.32 -9.23
CA LEU A 152 15.01 14.71 -9.65
C LEU A 152 15.05 16.12 -10.24
N ALA A 153 14.04 16.54 -11.01
CA ALA A 153 13.95 17.89 -11.54
C ALA A 153 13.80 18.93 -10.41
N ILE A 154 12.92 18.67 -9.43
CA ILE A 154 12.75 19.54 -8.26
C ILE A 154 14.05 19.61 -7.45
N LEU A 155 14.72 18.48 -7.23
CA LEU A 155 16.01 18.44 -6.54
C LEU A 155 17.10 19.21 -7.30
N SER A 156 17.13 19.12 -8.62
CA SER A 156 18.05 19.90 -9.45
C SER A 156 17.78 21.41 -9.36
N GLU A 157 16.52 21.83 -9.30
CA GLU A 157 16.17 23.25 -9.22
C GLU A 157 16.41 23.83 -7.81
N THR A 158 16.11 23.05 -6.78
CA THR A 158 16.37 23.42 -5.38
C THR A 158 17.87 23.49 -5.07
N THR A 159 18.68 22.59 -5.62
CA THR A 159 20.14 22.67 -5.48
C THR A 159 20.72 23.90 -6.19
N ALA A 160 20.25 24.22 -7.40
CA ALA A 160 20.69 25.42 -8.12
C ALA A 160 20.34 26.73 -7.36
N THR A 161 19.16 26.80 -6.75
CA THR A 161 18.75 27.94 -5.92
C THR A 161 19.56 28.04 -4.64
N ILE A 162 19.86 26.92 -3.97
CA ILE A 162 20.77 26.89 -2.80
C ILE A 162 22.15 27.42 -3.19
N ASP A 163 22.72 27.00 -4.32
CA ASP A 163 24.01 27.49 -4.79
C ASP A 163 24.01 29.00 -5.06
N GLN A 164 22.92 29.52 -5.61
CA GLN A 164 22.76 30.96 -5.81
C GLN A 164 22.70 31.73 -4.48
N LEU A 165 21.93 31.23 -3.51
CA LEU A 165 21.84 31.83 -2.17
C LEU A 165 23.21 31.80 -1.47
N ASN A 166 23.95 30.69 -1.57
CA ASN A 166 25.29 30.57 -1.02
C ASN A 166 26.25 31.63 -1.60
N LYS A 167 26.20 31.86 -2.91
CA LYS A 167 26.98 32.94 -3.56
C LYS A 167 26.60 34.32 -3.02
N GLN A 168 25.31 34.59 -2.84
CA GLN A 168 24.83 35.86 -2.27
C GLN A 168 25.31 36.04 -0.82
N VAL A 169 25.20 35.02 0.02
CA VAL A 169 25.67 35.02 1.41
C VAL A 169 27.18 35.26 1.49
N ALA A 170 27.96 34.63 0.60
CA ALA A 170 29.40 34.87 0.52
C ALA A 170 29.72 36.33 0.16
N GLY A 171 28.99 36.90 -0.80
CA GLY A 171 29.10 38.31 -1.18
C GLY A 171 28.78 39.26 -0.02
N LEU A 172 27.67 39.03 0.68
CA LEU A 172 27.26 39.81 1.85
C LEU A 172 28.27 39.69 3.00
N SER A 173 28.81 38.49 3.23
CA SER A 173 29.82 38.26 4.26
C SER A 173 31.09 39.08 3.98
N LYS A 174 31.55 39.12 2.72
CA LYS A 174 32.70 39.94 2.31
C LYS A 174 32.43 41.44 2.48
N ALA A 175 31.25 41.91 2.11
CA ALA A 175 30.87 43.31 2.29
C ALA A 175 30.80 43.70 3.78
N ASN A 176 30.25 42.82 4.62
CA ASN A 176 30.18 43.04 6.06
C ASN A 176 31.58 43.09 6.70
N GLU A 177 32.50 42.22 6.26
CA GLU A 177 33.89 42.25 6.69
C GLU A 177 34.59 43.56 6.30
N GLN A 178 34.39 44.04 5.07
CA GLN A 178 34.91 45.35 4.63
C GLN A 178 34.36 46.50 5.49
N LEU A 179 33.06 46.48 5.81
CA LEU A 179 32.44 47.48 6.69
C LEU A 179 33.01 47.42 8.11
N ARG A 180 33.27 46.22 8.64
CA ARG A 180 33.93 46.05 9.95
C ARG A 180 35.32 46.67 9.96
N GLN A 181 36.14 46.38 8.96
CA GLN A 181 37.48 46.94 8.82
C GLN A 181 37.45 48.47 8.69
N HIS A 182 36.53 49.01 7.88
CA HIS A 182 36.35 50.46 7.75
C HIS A 182 35.92 51.13 9.06
N ASN A 183 34.99 50.51 9.80
CA ASN A 183 34.56 51.00 11.11
C ASN A 183 35.70 50.96 12.13
N GLU A 184 36.50 49.90 12.13
CA GLU A 184 37.67 49.77 13.00
C GLU A 184 38.73 50.84 12.69
N TYR A 185 39.00 51.10 11.39
CA TYR A 185 39.86 52.21 10.97
C TYR A 185 39.30 53.58 11.41
N SER A 186 37.99 53.78 11.26
CA SER A 186 37.32 55.03 11.65
C SER A 186 37.38 55.28 13.17
N ILE A 187 37.20 54.24 13.99
CA ILE A 187 37.30 54.30 15.46
C ILE A 187 38.76 54.47 15.93
N SER A 188 39.72 53.85 15.23
CA SER A 188 41.14 53.94 15.55
C SER A 188 41.78 55.26 15.10
N SER A 189 41.17 55.98 14.15
CA SER A 189 41.60 57.32 13.75
C SER A 189 41.72 58.25 14.96
N LYS A 190 42.92 58.83 15.15
CA LYS A 190 43.22 59.76 16.26
C LYS A 190 42.53 61.12 16.08
N ARG A 191 42.09 61.45 14.86
CA ARG A 191 41.60 62.79 14.50
C ARG A 191 40.35 63.22 15.30
N PRO A 192 39.30 62.40 15.46
CA PRO A 192 38.16 62.75 16.30
C PRO A 192 38.52 62.82 17.79
N LYS A 193 39.35 61.89 18.27
CA LYS A 193 39.80 61.84 19.67
C LYS A 193 40.62 63.08 20.06
N LEU A 194 41.51 63.53 19.18
CA LEU A 194 42.30 64.76 19.38
C LEU A 194 41.41 66.00 19.35
N GLN A 195 40.40 66.04 18.47
CA GLN A 195 39.45 67.14 18.39
C GLN A 195 38.57 67.24 19.65
N ILE A 196 38.11 66.11 20.19
CA ILE A 196 37.39 66.04 21.46
C ILE A 196 38.28 66.57 22.60
N ARG A 197 39.52 66.07 22.75
CA ARG A 197 40.45 66.55 23.80
C ARG A 197 40.73 68.06 23.70
N ARG A 198 40.83 68.61 22.48
CA ARG A 198 41.00 70.06 22.27
C ARG A 198 39.78 70.85 22.74
N LEU A 199 38.57 70.40 22.39
CA LEU A 199 37.32 71.03 22.82
C LEU A 199 37.13 70.97 24.33
N GLU A 200 37.46 69.85 24.97
CA GLU A 200 37.44 69.71 26.43
C GLU A 200 38.40 70.68 27.13
N GLY A 201 39.59 70.89 26.56
CA GLY A 201 40.56 71.87 27.05
C GLY A 201 40.01 73.30 27.00
N LEU A 202 39.43 73.69 25.87
CA LEU A 202 38.79 75.01 25.70
C LEU A 202 37.63 75.21 26.68
N LEU A 203 36.78 74.19 26.86
CA LEU A 203 35.67 74.22 27.80
C LEU A 203 36.16 74.38 29.26
N ARG A 204 37.28 73.74 29.61
CA ARG A 204 37.89 73.86 30.94
C ARG A 204 38.39 75.28 31.20
N ILE A 205 39.05 75.89 30.21
CA ILE A 205 39.51 77.29 30.29
C ILE A 205 38.31 78.22 30.45
N GLU A 206 37.28 78.06 29.62
CA GLU A 206 36.08 78.89 29.65
C GLU A 206 35.35 78.81 31.01
N ARG A 207 35.22 77.60 31.58
CA ARG A 207 34.68 77.41 32.93
C ARG A 207 35.52 78.11 34.00
N SER A 208 36.84 78.01 33.90
CA SER A 208 37.76 78.69 34.83
C SER A 208 37.62 80.21 34.76
N THR A 209 37.58 80.77 33.55
CA THR A 209 37.36 82.20 33.34
C THR A 209 36.00 82.66 33.84
N ARG A 210 34.94 81.88 33.58
CA ARG A 210 33.59 82.16 34.07
C ARG A 210 33.56 82.20 35.61
N ASN A 211 34.16 81.22 36.26
CA ASN A 211 34.22 81.16 37.72
C ASN A 211 34.99 82.35 38.30
N ARG A 212 36.11 82.75 37.67
CA ARG A 212 36.88 83.93 38.10
C ARG A 212 36.07 85.22 37.97
N LEU A 213 35.45 85.44 36.80
CA LEU A 213 34.58 86.60 36.57
C LEU A 213 33.40 86.61 37.54
N HIS A 214 32.83 85.45 37.86
CA HIS A 214 31.75 85.34 38.83
C HIS A 214 32.19 85.70 40.25
N GLN A 215 33.40 85.30 40.66
CA GLN A 215 33.99 85.72 41.94
C GLN A 215 34.27 87.23 41.98
N GLU A 216 34.85 87.79 40.91
CA GLU A 216 35.09 89.23 40.78
C GLU A 216 33.77 90.01 40.88
N LEU A 217 32.73 89.57 40.16
CA LEU A 217 31.38 90.15 40.21
C LEU A 217 30.77 90.07 41.62
N ASN A 218 30.88 88.92 42.29
CA ASN A 218 30.38 88.79 43.66
C ASN A 218 31.11 89.70 44.64
N SER A 219 32.44 89.86 44.50
CA SER A 219 33.22 90.75 45.36
C SER A 219 32.88 92.23 45.14
N THR A 220 32.65 92.64 43.88
CA THR A 220 32.26 94.02 43.55
C THR A 220 30.85 94.31 44.00
N ASN A 221 29.92 93.38 43.81
CA ASN A 221 28.56 93.47 44.35
C ASN A 221 28.56 93.57 45.88
N GLN A 222 29.38 92.79 46.58
CA GLN A 222 29.52 92.89 48.04
C GLN A 222 30.02 94.27 48.48
N LYS A 223 31.07 94.81 47.83
CA LYS A 223 31.57 96.16 48.10
C LYS A 223 30.52 97.25 47.82
N LEU A 224 29.74 97.09 46.76
CA LEU A 224 28.67 98.03 46.43
C LEU A 224 27.56 97.97 47.48
N VAL A 225 27.17 96.77 47.90
CA VAL A 225 26.16 96.58 48.97
C VAL A 225 26.62 97.22 50.28
N SER A 226 27.89 97.03 50.69
CA SER A 226 28.39 97.67 51.91
C SER A 226 28.42 99.19 51.79
N ALA A 227 28.85 99.74 50.66
CA ALA A 227 28.84 101.19 50.44
C ALA A 227 27.42 101.77 50.44
N LEU A 228 26.44 101.05 49.89
CA LEU A 228 25.03 101.44 49.96
C LEU A 228 24.51 101.39 51.40
N GLN A 229 24.86 100.36 52.17
CA GLN A 229 24.51 100.26 53.60
C GLN A 229 25.09 101.42 54.42
N ASP A 230 26.36 101.76 54.19
CA ASP A 230 27.02 102.90 54.84
C ASP A 230 26.33 104.22 54.49
N LYS A 231 25.96 104.41 53.22
CA LYS A 231 25.24 105.60 52.77
C LYS A 231 23.84 105.69 53.38
N ILE A 232 23.12 104.57 53.49
CA ILE A 232 21.82 104.52 54.18
C ILE A 232 22.00 104.91 55.65
N LYS A 233 23.03 104.40 56.33
CA LYS A 233 23.32 104.74 57.73
C LYS A 233 23.61 106.23 57.92
N LEU A 234 24.46 106.82 57.08
CA LEU A 234 24.74 108.26 57.11
C LEU A 234 23.48 109.12 56.87
N LEU A 235 22.60 108.69 55.96
CA LEU A 235 21.33 109.38 55.73
C LEU A 235 20.39 109.25 56.93
N ALA A 236 20.34 108.09 57.59
CA ALA A 236 19.59 107.88 58.82
C ALA A 236 20.13 108.74 59.97
N ASP A 237 21.46 108.78 60.18
CA ASP A 237 22.12 109.60 61.19
C ASP A 237 21.88 111.10 60.94
N ASN A 238 21.93 111.55 59.68
CA ASN A 238 21.59 112.93 59.32
C ASN A 238 20.11 113.24 59.55
N ALA A 239 19.21 112.31 59.27
CA ALA A 239 17.78 112.47 59.58
C ALA A 239 17.55 112.57 61.10
N GLU A 240 18.27 111.78 61.91
CA GLU A 240 18.26 111.82 63.37
C GLU A 240 18.77 113.18 63.91
N VAL A 241 19.89 113.69 63.38
CA VAL A 241 20.43 115.01 63.74
C VAL A 241 19.47 116.13 63.36
N ASN A 242 18.86 116.06 62.17
CA ASN A 242 17.86 117.02 61.72
C ASN A 242 16.58 116.96 62.58
N TYR A 243 16.17 115.76 63.00
CA TYR A 243 15.05 115.56 63.94
C TYR A 243 15.36 116.18 65.32
N ARG A 244 16.57 115.96 65.87
CA ARG A 244 17.02 116.57 67.13
C ARG A 244 17.11 118.10 67.05
N LYS A 245 17.57 118.65 65.92
CA LYS A 245 17.55 120.11 65.68
C LYS A 245 16.12 120.67 65.63
N ARG A 246 15.16 119.95 65.04
CA ARG A 246 13.74 120.32 65.05
C ARG A 246 13.11 120.25 66.45
N GLN A 247 13.50 119.29 67.30
CA GLN A 247 13.06 119.26 68.71
C GLN A 247 13.60 120.43 69.54
N LYS A 248 14.83 120.90 69.28
CA LYS A 248 15.40 122.09 69.97
C LYS A 248 14.83 123.43 69.52
N ASN A 249 14.28 123.50 68.30
CA ASN A 249 13.54 124.67 67.79
C ASN A 249 12.02 124.51 67.93
N SER A 250 11.56 123.57 68.76
CA SER A 250 10.15 123.39 69.12
C SER A 250 9.79 124.26 70.34
N PRO A 251 8.73 125.09 70.31
CA PRO A 251 8.39 126.06 71.37
C PRO A 251 7.99 125.49 72.75
N PHE A 252 8.22 124.21 73.05
CA PHE A 252 7.66 123.54 74.24
C PHE A 252 8.65 122.71 75.06
N HIS A 253 9.97 122.95 74.96
CA HIS A 253 10.96 122.20 75.75
C HIS A 253 11.42 122.94 77.04
N THR A 254 10.46 123.36 77.87
CA THR A 254 10.67 123.70 79.29
C THR A 254 9.45 123.26 80.13
N TYR A 255 9.22 121.95 80.28
CA TYR A 255 8.52 121.34 81.42
C TYR A 255 8.45 119.81 81.21
N ALA A 256 9.32 119.03 81.86
CA ALA A 256 9.07 117.62 82.26
C ALA A 256 10.36 116.91 82.73
N GLU A 257 11.14 117.54 83.62
CA GLU A 257 11.91 116.81 84.60
C GLU A 257 11.15 116.91 85.93
N THR A 258 10.39 115.85 86.26
CA THR A 258 10.05 115.34 87.61
C THR A 258 8.73 114.56 87.56
N LEU A 259 8.81 113.26 87.31
CA LEU A 259 7.90 112.27 87.89
C LEU A 259 8.62 110.91 87.84
N THR A 260 9.42 110.66 88.87
CA THR A 260 9.95 109.33 89.14
C THR A 260 8.85 108.39 89.63
N ARG A 261 8.89 107.16 89.10
CA ARG A 261 8.53 105.88 89.72
C ARG A 261 7.03 105.52 89.86
N GLY A 262 6.60 104.59 89.01
CA GLY A 262 5.42 103.75 89.22
C GLY A 262 5.28 102.60 88.23
N ARG A 263 5.87 101.43 88.55
CA ARG A 263 5.55 100.05 88.07
C ARG A 263 5.56 99.71 86.56
N ALA A 264 6.67 99.10 86.15
CA ALA A 264 6.80 97.72 85.64
C ALA A 264 5.72 97.04 84.73
N LYS A 265 6.22 96.61 83.56
CA LYS A 265 5.90 95.40 82.75
C LYS A 265 4.62 95.41 81.88
N LYS A 266 4.77 95.36 80.54
CA LYS A 266 4.73 94.13 79.70
C LYS A 266 4.69 94.44 78.19
N SER A 267 5.68 93.89 77.48
CA SER A 267 5.64 93.25 76.14
C SER A 267 4.91 93.89 74.95
N ALA A 268 5.73 94.38 74.02
CA ALA A 268 5.82 94.00 72.60
C ALA A 268 4.52 93.92 71.77
N THR A 269 4.29 94.99 71.02
CA THR A 269 3.33 95.09 69.92
C THR A 269 3.68 94.17 68.75
N LYS A 270 2.64 93.44 68.37
CA LYS A 270 2.37 92.70 67.14
C LYS A 270 2.28 93.66 65.92
N ARG A 271 2.65 93.15 64.73
CA ARG A 271 2.28 93.60 63.36
C ARG A 271 2.98 94.89 62.89
N HIS A 272 3.80 94.87 61.84
CA HIS A 272 3.39 94.60 60.45
C HIS A 272 4.36 93.66 59.71
N ARG A 273 3.86 92.48 59.36
CA ARG A 273 4.42 91.59 58.34
C ARG A 273 3.56 91.83 57.10
N SER A 274 4.04 92.63 56.15
CA SER A 274 3.41 92.77 54.83
C SER A 274 4.45 93.16 53.79
N ALA A 275 4.37 92.45 52.66
CA ALA A 275 5.03 92.72 51.39
C ALA A 275 6.56 92.58 51.36
N TYR A 276 7.03 91.35 51.13
CA TYR A 276 7.85 91.03 49.96
C TYR A 276 7.86 89.50 49.77
N ASN A 277 6.68 88.97 49.46
CA ASN A 277 6.59 87.83 48.54
C ASN A 277 6.69 88.45 47.14
N ILE A 278 7.77 88.17 46.42
CA ILE A 278 7.93 88.07 44.96
C ILE A 278 9.42 87.75 44.75
N PHE A 279 9.74 86.76 43.91
CA PHE A 279 11.03 86.04 43.77
C PHE A 279 11.21 84.76 44.63
N ALA A 280 10.18 83.94 44.68
CA ALA A 280 10.35 82.48 44.78
C ALA A 280 9.36 81.80 43.83
N ALA A 281 9.57 81.99 42.53
CA ALA A 281 8.91 81.25 41.47
C ALA A 281 9.99 80.83 40.46
N GLU A 282 9.85 79.60 39.95
CA GLU A 282 10.68 78.96 38.92
C GLU A 282 11.92 78.20 39.39
N VAL A 283 11.70 77.18 40.22
CA VAL A 283 12.44 75.91 40.07
C VAL A 283 11.45 74.75 40.10
N SER A 284 10.97 74.35 38.93
CA SER A 284 10.55 72.97 38.67
C SER A 284 10.76 72.64 37.20
N PRO A 285 11.65 71.69 36.85
CA PRO A 285 11.86 71.28 35.46
C PRO A 285 10.80 70.26 35.06
N ALA A 286 9.86 70.66 34.21
CA ALA A 286 9.05 69.75 33.42
C ALA A 286 9.27 70.05 31.93
N GLN A 287 10.27 69.40 31.33
CA GLN A 287 10.33 69.20 29.88
C GLN A 287 10.47 67.71 29.55
N LYS A 288 9.31 67.15 29.21
CA LYS A 288 9.01 66.00 28.38
C LYS A 288 10.20 65.40 27.59
N TRP A 289 10.51 64.14 27.88
CA TRP A 289 10.89 63.15 26.88
C TRP A 289 9.88 62.00 26.97
N LYS A 290 8.84 62.03 26.12
CA LYS A 290 8.03 60.86 25.78
C LYS A 290 8.57 60.34 24.46
N GLY A 291 9.13 59.14 24.49
CA GLY A 291 9.59 58.44 23.29
C GLY A 291 10.42 57.25 23.70
N VAL A 292 9.76 56.12 23.97
CA VAL A 292 10.06 54.74 23.52
C VAL A 292 9.02 53.84 24.20
N GLU A 293 7.86 53.70 23.57
CA GLU A 293 6.97 52.53 23.72
C GLU A 293 6.83 51.95 22.31
N ASN A 294 7.70 51.01 21.95
CA ASN A 294 7.35 49.92 21.02
C ASN A 294 8.48 48.89 20.92
N LYS A 295 8.56 48.01 21.91
CA LYS A 295 9.14 46.67 21.76
C LYS A 295 8.31 45.75 22.64
N ASN A 296 7.24 45.19 22.06
CA ASN A 296 6.67 43.89 22.42
C ASN A 296 5.36 43.64 21.67
N LYS A 297 5.47 43.40 20.36
CA LYS A 297 4.40 42.74 19.59
C LYS A 297 4.93 41.57 18.75
N TYR A 298 6.18 41.63 18.30
CA TYR A 298 6.80 40.53 17.57
C TYR A 298 7.28 39.38 18.49
N GLU A 299 7.70 39.67 19.72
CA GLU A 299 8.09 38.62 20.68
C GLU A 299 6.88 37.83 21.21
N GLU A 300 5.72 38.46 21.39
CA GLU A 300 4.49 37.77 21.81
C GLU A 300 3.89 36.87 20.71
N MET A 301 4.05 37.24 19.43
CA MET A 301 3.63 36.40 18.30
C MET A 301 4.53 35.17 18.14
N ALA A 302 5.85 35.33 18.27
CA ALA A 302 6.81 34.22 18.14
C ALA A 302 6.65 33.16 19.25
N ILE A 303 6.22 33.56 20.46
CA ILE A 303 5.95 32.64 21.57
C ILE A 303 4.62 31.89 21.37
N LYS A 304 3.65 32.48 20.67
CA LYS A 304 2.35 31.87 20.39
C LYS A 304 2.43 30.79 19.29
N GLU A 305 3.22 31.04 18.24
CA GLU A 305 3.43 30.06 17.16
C GLU A 305 4.25 28.85 17.63
N LYS A 306 5.23 29.05 18.50
CA LYS A 306 6.04 27.95 19.06
C LYS A 306 5.23 26.99 19.93
N LYS A 307 4.22 27.49 20.66
CA LYS A 307 3.30 26.67 21.46
C LYS A 307 2.26 25.89 20.63
N GLN A 308 1.96 26.32 19.41
CA GLN A 308 1.07 25.57 18.51
C GLN A 308 1.78 24.44 17.75
N ALA A 309 3.10 24.54 17.56
CA ALA A 309 3.90 23.48 16.92
C ALA A 309 4.24 22.30 17.84
N GLU A 310 4.19 22.47 19.16
CA GLU A 310 4.47 21.42 20.15
C GLU A 310 3.21 20.63 20.60
N SER A 311 2.04 20.92 20.00
CA SER A 311 0.72 20.35 20.35
C SER A 311 0.12 19.46 19.25
N HIS A 312 0.88 19.13 18.19
CA HIS A 312 0.42 18.26 17.09
C HIS A 312 1.31 17.05 16.89
#